data_AF-A0A9P3CR48-F1
#
_entry.id   AF-A0A9P3CR48-F1
#
_cell.length_a   1.000
_cell.length_b   1.000
_cell.length_c   1.000
_cell.angle_alpha   90.00
_cell.angle_beta   90.00
_cell.angle_gamma   90.00
#
_symmetry.space_group_name_H-M   'P 1'
#
loop_
_entity.id
_entity.type
_entity.pdbx_description
1 polymer ?
#
loop_
_entity_poly.entity_id
_entity_poly.type
_entity_poly.pdbx_seq_one_letter_code
_entity_poly.pdbx_strand_id
1 'polypeptide(L)'
;MRVNHAYGLQLRDDLPFVKKPDLTFAACSGAKLFDMAKGQQQFDQLPEDVHFVTMQAGGNDALFYGMARDCIFHNEHGRAYGGYYLDPTGECAKSIGNVRQLLDAAPEEQGIWKYMDDTIKDIFRDPRTSKNDFKLYVLGYAHLFNIDAPDSDWCNDKTFSVSASDFANGRRPPLSSGLRTAINDLTTRFNDRTPDVIKNMRSNKVQYVSTTERFNGHRFCEKDHNMYDQYFGSNVWLWNVSPDGLFPSSVKDQAEANKDWADVYNATGFVFMPNMEAWDWTDMLNMEKGPEAKSPQQGWSPGVVLRPLHPKLARVLSEIEREH
;
A
#
# COMPACT_ATOMS: atom_id res chain seq x y z
N MET A 1 2.13 1.27 9.29
CA MET A 1 2.81 0.23 10.09
C MET A 1 4.29 0.42 9.83
N ARG A 2 5.15 0.37 10.86
CA ARG A 2 6.61 0.36 10.70
C ARG A 2 7.06 -1.08 10.84
N VAL A 3 7.70 -1.62 9.80
CA VAL A 3 8.18 -3.01 9.76
C VAL A 3 9.63 -2.99 9.32
N ASN A 4 10.45 -3.95 9.79
CA ASN A 4 11.88 -3.98 9.45
C ASN A 4 12.17 -4.25 7.98
N HIS A 5 11.18 -4.72 7.23
CA HIS A 5 11.27 -4.90 5.78
C HIS A 5 10.78 -3.66 5.01
N ALA A 6 10.60 -2.50 5.65
CA ALA A 6 10.23 -1.24 5.01
C ALA A 6 11.23 -0.79 3.94
N TYR A 7 10.73 -0.13 2.88
CA TYR A 7 11.59 0.28 1.76
C TYR A 7 12.59 1.33 2.22
N GLY A 8 12.24 2.18 3.21
CA GLY A 8 13.17 3.15 3.77
C GLY A 8 14.37 2.49 4.44
N LEU A 9 14.15 1.37 5.13
CA LEU A 9 15.22 0.56 5.73
C LEU A 9 16.05 -0.15 4.66
N GLN A 10 15.40 -0.80 3.70
CA GLN A 10 16.10 -1.47 2.60
C GLN A 10 16.88 -0.47 1.72
N LEU A 11 16.33 0.71 1.45
CA LEU A 11 17.01 1.77 0.71
C LEU A 11 18.25 2.25 1.47
N ARG A 12 18.15 2.52 2.77
CA ARG A 12 19.32 2.89 3.60
C ARG A 12 20.43 1.87 3.42
N ASP A 13 20.09 0.58 3.48
CA ASP A 13 21.04 -0.52 3.41
C ASP A 13 21.62 -0.71 1.99
N ASP A 14 20.86 -0.38 0.94
CA ASP A 14 21.30 -0.52 -0.45
C ASP A 14 21.98 0.73 -1.04
N LEU A 15 21.95 1.88 -0.36
CA LEU A 15 22.67 3.07 -0.80
C LEU A 15 24.18 2.81 -0.85
N PRO A 16 24.89 3.26 -1.91
CA PRO A 16 26.28 2.91 -2.17
C PRO A 16 27.30 3.65 -1.28
N PHE A 17 26.84 4.36 -0.26
CA PHE A 17 27.70 5.13 0.64
C PHE A 17 28.50 4.20 1.57
N VAL A 18 29.79 4.54 1.74
CA VAL A 18 30.73 3.82 2.63
C VAL A 18 30.21 3.80 4.07
N LYS A 19 29.69 4.95 4.54
CA LYS A 19 28.92 5.05 5.78
C LYS A 19 27.44 5.06 5.41
N LYS A 20 26.68 4.13 5.97
CA LYS A 20 25.22 4.11 5.78
C LYS A 20 24.60 5.37 6.38
N PRO A 21 23.62 6.00 5.68
CA PRO A 21 23.01 7.20 6.20
C PRO A 21 22.20 6.89 7.45
N ASP A 22 22.15 7.85 8.37
CA ASP A 22 21.24 7.78 9.50
C ASP A 22 19.80 7.89 8.99
N LEU A 23 18.94 6.95 9.39
CA LEU A 23 17.54 6.89 8.95
C LEU A 23 16.62 7.27 10.09
N THR A 24 15.80 8.29 9.87
CA THR A 24 14.62 8.57 10.69
C THR A 24 13.38 7.99 10.01
N PHE A 25 12.81 6.92 10.58
CA PHE A 25 11.64 6.28 9.99
C PHE A 25 10.32 6.88 10.51
N ALA A 26 9.92 8.01 9.94
CA ALA A 26 8.74 8.75 10.39
C ALA A 26 7.38 8.22 9.87
N ALA A 27 7.36 7.28 8.91
CA ALA A 27 6.13 6.82 8.26
C ALA A 27 5.13 6.19 9.26
N CYS A 28 3.83 6.33 8.97
CA CYS A 28 2.75 5.84 9.83
C CYS A 28 1.60 5.24 9.00
N SER A 29 0.94 4.20 9.54
CA SER A 29 -0.24 3.61 8.88
C SER A 29 -1.40 4.58 8.90
N GLY A 30 -2.16 4.64 7.81
CA GLY A 30 -3.35 5.48 7.74
C GLY A 30 -3.08 6.98 7.71
N ALA A 31 -1.80 7.40 7.70
CA ALA A 31 -1.43 8.80 7.64
C ALA A 31 -1.96 9.46 6.37
N LYS A 32 -2.59 10.62 6.53
CA LYS A 32 -3.06 11.49 5.47
C LYS A 32 -2.02 12.58 5.18
N LEU A 33 -2.20 13.31 4.08
CA LEU A 33 -1.32 14.43 3.71
C LEU A 33 -1.19 15.45 4.85
N PHE A 34 -2.32 15.79 5.49
CA PHE A 34 -2.34 16.69 6.66
C PHE A 34 -1.46 16.20 7.83
N ASP A 35 -1.35 14.89 8.02
CA ASP A 35 -0.60 14.29 9.14
C ASP A 35 0.91 14.48 9.01
N MET A 36 1.40 14.75 7.80
CA MET A 36 2.83 14.90 7.54
C MET A 36 3.39 16.14 8.25
N ALA A 37 2.73 17.28 8.10
CA ALA A 37 3.19 18.57 8.64
C ALA A 37 2.40 19.09 9.84
N LYS A 38 1.10 18.75 9.97
CA LYS A 38 0.21 19.40 10.94
C LYS A 38 -0.55 18.45 11.86
N GLY A 39 -0.88 17.24 11.40
CA GLY A 39 -1.59 16.23 12.19
C GLY A 39 -0.65 15.44 13.09
N GLN A 40 -0.24 14.24 12.65
CA GLN A 40 0.73 13.40 13.38
C GLN A 40 2.16 13.97 13.41
N GLN A 41 2.39 15.11 12.75
CA GLN A 41 3.66 15.85 12.76
C GLN A 41 4.85 14.94 12.42
N GLN A 42 4.71 14.15 11.36
CA GLN A 42 5.77 13.22 10.96
C GLN A 42 7.08 13.97 10.62
N PHE A 43 7.00 15.22 10.17
CA PHE A 43 8.19 16.06 9.97
C PHE A 43 8.86 16.54 11.25
N ASP A 44 8.17 16.56 12.39
CA ASP A 44 8.79 16.95 13.66
C ASP A 44 9.81 15.93 14.14
N GLN A 45 9.75 14.70 13.62
CA GLN A 45 10.75 13.66 13.85
C GLN A 45 12.05 13.87 13.05
N LEU A 46 12.05 14.74 12.04
CA LEU A 46 13.23 14.94 11.19
C LEU A 46 14.38 15.58 11.97
N PRO A 47 15.61 15.06 11.79
CA PRO A 47 16.80 15.67 12.38
C PRO A 47 17.12 16.99 11.68
N GLU A 48 17.88 17.84 12.39
CA GLU A 48 18.28 19.15 11.87
C GLU A 48 19.12 19.08 10.59
N ASP A 49 19.89 18.01 10.39
CA ASP A 49 20.80 17.79 9.26
C ASP A 49 20.22 16.88 8.16
N VAL A 50 18.89 16.82 8.03
CA VAL A 50 18.24 16.04 6.96
C VAL A 50 18.66 16.50 5.55
N HIS A 51 19.16 15.56 4.74
CA HIS A 51 19.57 15.82 3.35
C HIS A 51 18.49 15.45 2.33
N PHE A 52 17.72 14.40 2.58
CA PHE A 52 16.60 14.06 1.71
C PHE A 52 15.47 13.36 2.46
N VAL A 53 14.27 13.44 1.88
CA VAL A 53 13.08 12.72 2.34
C VAL A 53 12.49 11.93 1.18
N THR A 54 12.11 10.68 1.43
CA THR A 54 11.23 9.91 0.56
C THR A 54 9.81 9.93 1.15
N MET A 55 8.82 10.32 0.35
CA MET A 55 7.43 10.43 0.77
C MET A 55 6.52 9.63 -0.16
N GLN A 56 5.68 8.76 0.40
CA GLN A 56 4.57 8.11 -0.30
C GLN A 56 3.30 8.39 0.50
N ALA A 57 2.49 9.34 0.05
CA ALA A 57 1.33 9.85 0.78
C ALA A 57 0.19 10.22 -0.19
N GLY A 58 -1.02 10.41 0.34
CA GLY A 58 -2.22 10.77 -0.42
C GLY A 58 -3.15 9.60 -0.75
N GLY A 59 -2.69 8.35 -0.73
CA GLY A 59 -3.57 7.20 -0.97
C GLY A 59 -4.73 7.09 0.05
N ASN A 60 -4.48 7.46 1.30
CA ASN A 60 -5.51 7.50 2.35
C ASN A 60 -6.49 8.66 2.15
N ASP A 61 -6.01 9.82 1.69
CA ASP A 61 -6.85 10.98 1.33
C ASP A 61 -7.75 10.66 0.12
N ALA A 62 -7.26 9.85 -0.83
CA ALA A 62 -8.00 9.38 -1.99
C ALA A 62 -8.95 8.21 -1.68
N LEU A 63 -9.02 7.72 -0.44
CA LEU A 63 -9.89 6.62 0.00
C LEU A 63 -9.57 5.24 -0.61
N PHE A 64 -8.34 4.99 -1.08
CA PHE A 64 -7.96 3.68 -1.64
C PHE A 64 -8.15 2.52 -0.66
N TYR A 65 -7.94 2.74 0.64
CA TYR A 65 -8.20 1.70 1.65
C TYR A 65 -9.68 1.31 1.71
N GLY A 66 -10.59 2.30 1.69
CA GLY A 66 -12.03 2.03 1.70
C GLY A 66 -12.45 1.23 0.47
N MET A 67 -11.93 1.58 -0.70
CA MET A 67 -12.14 0.82 -1.92
C MET A 67 -11.58 -0.61 -1.83
N ALA A 68 -10.37 -0.79 -1.31
CA ALA A 68 -9.79 -2.11 -1.13
C ALA A 68 -10.64 -2.98 -0.18
N ARG A 69 -11.10 -2.42 0.95
CA ARG A 69 -12.05 -3.09 1.84
C ARG A 69 -13.32 -3.50 1.10
N ASP A 70 -13.94 -2.57 0.38
CA ASP A 70 -15.28 -2.75 -0.20
C ASP A 70 -15.28 -3.59 -1.47
N CYS A 71 -14.13 -3.75 -2.15
CA CYS A 71 -14.03 -4.48 -3.41
C CYS A 71 -13.20 -5.77 -3.34
N ILE A 72 -12.21 -5.84 -2.44
CA ILE A 72 -11.21 -6.93 -2.44
C ILE A 72 -11.38 -7.81 -1.20
N PHE A 73 -11.36 -7.21 -0.01
CA PHE A 73 -11.18 -7.97 1.25
C PHE A 73 -12.47 -8.27 2.02
N HIS A 74 -13.47 -7.39 1.91
CA HIS A 74 -14.72 -7.49 2.67
C HIS A 74 -14.50 -7.78 4.17
N ASN A 75 -13.53 -7.11 4.79
CA ASN A 75 -12.99 -7.54 6.08
C ASN A 75 -13.71 -6.97 7.32
N GLU A 76 -14.82 -6.26 7.16
CA GLU A 76 -15.63 -5.75 8.29
C GLU A 76 -16.77 -6.73 8.62
N HIS A 77 -16.68 -7.33 9.81
CA HIS A 77 -17.69 -8.26 10.30
C HIS A 77 -19.07 -7.61 10.39
N GLY A 78 -20.09 -8.28 9.83
CA GLY A 78 -21.49 -7.82 9.85
C GLY A 78 -21.82 -6.71 8.86
N ARG A 79 -20.85 -6.25 8.05
CA ARG A 79 -21.11 -5.27 7.00
C ARG A 79 -21.82 -5.92 5.81
N ALA A 80 -22.89 -5.27 5.36
CA ALA A 80 -23.57 -5.64 4.12
C ALA A 80 -22.87 -4.95 2.94
N TYR A 81 -21.96 -5.66 2.27
CA TYR A 81 -21.21 -5.13 1.11
C TYR A 81 -22.08 -4.93 -0.15
N GLY A 82 -23.29 -5.50 -0.20
CA GLY A 82 -24.16 -5.43 -1.38
C GLY A 82 -23.67 -6.33 -2.51
N GLY A 83 -24.01 -6.06 -3.77
CA GLY A 83 -23.55 -6.85 -4.93
C GLY A 83 -22.07 -6.71 -5.24
N TYR A 84 -21.58 -7.58 -6.14
CA TYR A 84 -20.18 -7.54 -6.59
C TYR A 84 -19.91 -6.35 -7.51
N TYR A 85 -18.65 -6.22 -7.94
CA TYR A 85 -18.26 -5.25 -8.95
C TYR A 85 -19.23 -5.24 -10.14
N LEU A 86 -19.64 -4.04 -10.58
CA LEU A 86 -20.73 -3.71 -11.52
C LEU A 86 -22.16 -3.66 -10.97
N ASP A 87 -22.44 -4.12 -9.74
CA ASP A 87 -23.70 -3.77 -9.08
C ASP A 87 -23.62 -2.32 -8.56
N PRO A 88 -24.38 -1.37 -9.15
CA PRO A 88 -24.30 0.03 -8.76
C PRO A 88 -24.80 0.29 -7.32
N THR A 89 -25.51 -0.67 -6.72
CA THR A 89 -26.01 -0.58 -5.34
C THR A 89 -25.00 -1.10 -4.32
N GLY A 90 -23.99 -1.86 -4.76
CA GLY A 90 -22.94 -2.43 -3.93
C GLY A 90 -21.93 -1.40 -3.43
N GLU A 91 -21.30 -1.69 -2.29
CA GLU A 91 -20.30 -0.82 -1.66
C GLU A 91 -19.05 -0.66 -2.53
N CYS A 92 -18.65 -1.70 -3.28
CA CYS A 92 -17.52 -1.60 -4.20
C CYS A 92 -17.74 -0.53 -5.28
N ALA A 93 -18.90 -0.53 -5.94
CA ALA A 93 -19.21 0.44 -6.99
C ALA A 93 -19.25 1.87 -6.44
N LYS A 94 -19.84 2.07 -5.25
CA LYS A 94 -19.85 3.37 -4.55
C LYS A 94 -18.44 3.83 -4.22
N SER A 95 -17.60 2.95 -3.67
CA SER A 95 -16.22 3.31 -3.28
C SER A 95 -15.34 3.62 -4.49
N ILE A 96 -15.46 2.88 -5.60
CA ILE A 96 -14.80 3.25 -6.87
C ILE A 96 -15.28 4.63 -7.35
N GLY A 97 -16.58 4.91 -7.28
CA GLY A 97 -17.14 6.21 -7.62
C GLY A 97 -16.58 7.35 -6.77
N ASN A 98 -16.48 7.14 -5.46
CA ASN A 98 -15.95 8.12 -4.50
C ASN A 98 -14.46 8.41 -4.76
N VAL A 99 -13.63 7.37 -4.94
CA VAL A 99 -12.22 7.54 -5.29
C VAL A 99 -12.10 8.33 -6.60
N ARG A 100 -12.84 7.93 -7.64
CA ARG A 100 -12.83 8.62 -8.93
C ARG A 100 -13.20 10.10 -8.80
N GLN A 101 -14.26 10.39 -8.07
CA GLN A 101 -14.72 11.77 -7.85
C GLN A 101 -13.66 12.63 -7.17
N LEU A 102 -12.94 12.08 -6.18
CA LEU A 102 -11.85 12.79 -5.49
C LEU A 102 -10.65 13.05 -6.41
N LEU A 103 -10.29 12.09 -7.26
CA LEU A 103 -9.16 12.23 -8.18
C LEU A 103 -9.48 13.19 -9.35
N ASP A 104 -10.72 13.18 -9.83
CA ASP A 104 -11.18 14.02 -10.94
C ASP A 104 -11.54 15.45 -10.48
N ALA A 105 -11.53 15.73 -9.16
CA ALA A 105 -11.80 17.06 -8.63
C ALA A 105 -10.77 18.09 -9.12
N ALA A 106 -11.26 19.28 -9.48
CA ALA A 106 -10.41 20.39 -9.91
C ALA A 106 -9.44 20.79 -8.77
N PRO A 107 -8.16 21.07 -9.08
CA PRO A 107 -7.14 21.29 -8.06
C PRO A 107 -7.26 22.62 -7.29
N GLU A 108 -8.16 23.51 -7.68
CA GLU A 108 -7.91 24.94 -7.53
C GLU A 108 -8.27 25.54 -6.16
N GLU A 109 -9.10 24.89 -5.33
CA GLU A 109 -9.43 25.47 -4.01
C GLU A 109 -9.62 24.46 -2.87
N GLN A 110 -10.07 23.23 -3.16
CA GLN A 110 -10.35 22.20 -2.16
C GLN A 110 -10.12 20.80 -2.75
N GLY A 111 -9.61 19.88 -1.93
CA GLY A 111 -9.43 18.48 -2.32
C GLY A 111 -7.99 18.00 -2.26
N ILE A 112 -7.79 16.75 -2.69
CA ILE A 112 -6.55 16.02 -2.47
C ILE A 112 -5.33 16.67 -3.12
N TRP A 113 -5.49 17.25 -4.31
CA TRP A 113 -4.39 17.87 -5.05
C TRP A 113 -3.90 19.15 -4.38
N LYS A 114 -4.83 19.93 -3.81
CA LYS A 114 -4.48 21.09 -2.98
C LYS A 114 -3.80 20.65 -1.68
N TYR A 115 -4.27 19.59 -1.03
CA TYR A 115 -3.60 19.07 0.17
C TYR A 115 -2.19 18.55 -0.13
N MET A 116 -1.97 17.94 -1.30
CA MET A 116 -0.64 17.52 -1.73
C MET A 116 0.27 18.73 -1.93
N ASP A 117 -0.19 19.75 -2.66
CA ASP A 117 0.53 21.00 -2.87
C ASP A 117 0.86 21.72 -1.55
N ASP A 118 -0.12 21.89 -0.67
CA ASP A 118 0.06 22.52 0.65
C ASP A 118 1.03 21.72 1.52
N THR A 119 0.97 20.39 1.50
CA THR A 119 1.89 19.52 2.25
C THR A 119 3.32 19.68 1.75
N ILE A 120 3.53 19.67 0.44
CA ILE A 120 4.87 19.87 -0.14
C ILE A 120 5.37 21.28 0.20
N LYS A 121 4.53 22.32 0.12
CA LYS A 121 4.89 23.68 0.54
C LYS A 121 5.28 23.74 2.02
N ASP A 122 4.53 23.07 2.88
CA ASP A 122 4.81 23.03 4.32
C ASP A 122 6.12 22.30 4.60
N ILE A 123 6.47 21.24 3.84
CA ILE A 123 7.81 20.63 3.89
C ILE A 123 8.89 21.67 3.61
N PHE A 124 8.78 22.47 2.56
CA PHE A 124 9.85 23.45 2.23
C PHE A 124 9.86 24.69 3.11
N ARG A 125 8.82 24.93 3.91
CA ARG A 125 8.77 26.00 4.91
C ARG A 125 9.48 25.61 6.20
N ASP A 126 9.64 24.32 6.46
CA ASP A 126 10.34 23.84 7.64
C ASP A 126 11.84 24.21 7.57
N PRO A 127 12.43 24.81 8.64
CA PRO A 127 13.84 25.21 8.65
C PRO A 127 14.81 24.08 8.30
N ARG A 128 14.49 22.83 8.69
CA ARG A 128 15.37 21.65 8.54
C ARG A 128 15.54 21.27 7.07
N THR A 129 14.50 21.45 6.27
CA THR A 129 14.38 21.08 4.85
C THR A 129 14.41 22.29 3.90
N SER A 130 14.45 23.51 4.44
CA SER A 130 14.57 24.76 3.66
C SER A 130 15.95 24.96 3.00
N LYS A 131 16.93 24.11 3.37
CA LYS A 131 18.33 24.17 2.92
C LYS A 131 18.50 23.98 1.41
N ASN A 132 19.62 24.46 0.86
CA ASN A 132 19.86 24.48 -0.58
C ASN A 132 20.10 23.10 -1.21
N ASP A 133 20.66 22.17 -0.44
CA ASP A 133 20.99 20.81 -0.86
C ASP A 133 19.89 19.79 -0.57
N PHE A 134 18.83 20.17 0.16
CA PHE A 134 17.74 19.26 0.50
C PHE A 134 16.96 18.75 -0.73
N LYS A 135 16.62 17.45 -0.75
CA LYS A 135 15.81 16.80 -1.79
C LYS A 135 14.58 16.08 -1.24
N LEU A 136 13.44 16.24 -1.92
CA LEU A 136 12.21 15.51 -1.67
C LEU A 136 11.91 14.58 -2.86
N TYR A 137 11.81 13.29 -2.59
CA TYR A 137 11.37 12.28 -3.55
C TYR A 137 9.96 11.83 -3.20
N VAL A 138 9.00 12.12 -4.08
CA VAL A 138 7.59 11.71 -3.93
C VAL A 138 7.37 10.45 -4.75
N LEU A 139 7.05 9.35 -4.08
CA LEU A 139 6.86 8.04 -4.70
C LEU A 139 5.41 7.84 -5.13
N GLY A 140 5.20 7.33 -6.33
CA GLY A 140 3.89 6.86 -6.80
C GLY A 140 3.44 5.57 -6.09
N TYR A 141 2.21 5.14 -6.36
CA TYR A 141 1.68 3.85 -5.93
C TYR A 141 1.80 2.81 -7.04
N ALA A 142 2.12 1.56 -6.70
CA ALA A 142 2.16 0.50 -7.71
C ALA A 142 0.75 0.10 -8.14
N HIS A 143 0.59 -0.32 -9.40
CA HIS A 143 -0.58 -1.11 -9.79
C HIS A 143 -0.67 -2.35 -8.92
N LEU A 144 -1.86 -2.64 -8.41
CA LEU A 144 -2.06 -3.78 -7.52
C LEU A 144 -2.13 -5.10 -8.29
N PHE A 145 -2.70 -5.05 -9.50
CA PHE A 145 -2.98 -6.25 -10.28
C PHE A 145 -2.21 -6.24 -11.60
N ASN A 146 -1.78 -7.40 -12.07
CA ASN A 146 -1.58 -7.59 -13.50
C ASN A 146 -2.96 -7.56 -14.18
N ILE A 147 -3.11 -6.82 -15.27
CA ILE A 147 -4.35 -6.71 -16.07
C ILE A 147 -4.16 -7.20 -17.52
N ASP A 148 -3.00 -7.77 -17.84
CA ASP A 148 -2.68 -8.30 -19.16
C ASP A 148 -3.55 -9.56 -19.40
N ALA A 149 -4.42 -9.48 -20.43
CA ALA A 149 -5.74 -10.13 -20.44
C ALA A 149 -5.88 -11.44 -21.25
N PRO A 150 -4.88 -12.31 -21.33
CA PRO A 150 -5.21 -13.72 -21.08
C PRO A 150 -4.32 -14.33 -19.99
N ASP A 151 -3.16 -13.73 -19.78
CA ASP A 151 -2.14 -14.23 -18.88
C ASP A 151 -2.57 -14.13 -17.41
N SER A 152 -3.48 -13.21 -17.09
CA SER A 152 -3.99 -13.01 -15.72
C SER A 152 -5.39 -13.59 -15.47
N ASP A 153 -5.96 -14.34 -16.43
CA ASP A 153 -7.35 -14.83 -16.34
C ASP A 153 -7.56 -15.89 -15.26
N TRP A 154 -6.50 -16.58 -14.84
CA TRP A 154 -6.55 -17.53 -13.73
C TRP A 154 -7.08 -16.90 -12.43
N CYS A 155 -6.97 -15.56 -12.31
CA CYS A 155 -7.40 -14.80 -11.15
C CYS A 155 -8.89 -14.42 -11.18
N ASN A 156 -9.57 -14.54 -12.33
CA ASN A 156 -10.92 -14.00 -12.54
C ASN A 156 -11.99 -14.63 -11.65
N ASP A 157 -11.80 -15.87 -11.21
CA ASP A 157 -12.71 -16.61 -10.33
C ASP A 157 -12.22 -16.65 -8.87
N LYS A 158 -11.07 -16.03 -8.58
CA LYS A 158 -10.46 -16.01 -7.25
C LYS A 158 -11.01 -14.87 -6.42
N THR A 159 -10.92 -15.02 -5.11
CA THR A 159 -11.36 -14.00 -4.15
C THR A 159 -10.32 -13.83 -3.05
N PHE A 160 -10.13 -12.59 -2.61
CA PHE A 160 -9.39 -12.25 -1.39
C PHE A 160 -10.33 -11.89 -0.23
N SER A 161 -11.65 -12.11 -0.39
CA SER A 161 -12.59 -11.86 0.70
C SER A 161 -12.25 -12.75 1.89
N VAL A 162 -12.25 -12.14 3.08
CA VAL A 162 -12.14 -12.83 4.37
C VAL A 162 -13.46 -12.81 5.14
N SER A 163 -14.53 -12.30 4.52
CA SER A 163 -15.85 -12.17 5.14
C SER A 163 -16.50 -13.52 5.39
N ALA A 164 -16.64 -13.91 6.66
CA ALA A 164 -17.40 -15.11 7.02
C ALA A 164 -18.84 -15.10 6.47
N SER A 165 -19.46 -13.91 6.36
CA SER A 165 -20.81 -13.79 5.81
C SER A 165 -20.83 -14.03 4.30
N ASP A 166 -19.77 -13.67 3.57
CA ASP A 166 -19.69 -13.99 2.15
C ASP A 166 -19.60 -15.51 1.98
N PHE A 167 -18.67 -16.15 2.69
CA PHE A 167 -18.47 -17.61 2.63
C PHE A 167 -19.73 -18.39 3.03
N ALA A 168 -20.38 -18.03 4.14
CA ALA A 168 -21.58 -18.71 4.62
C ALA A 168 -22.75 -18.65 3.63
N ASN A 169 -22.83 -17.59 2.83
CA ASN A 169 -23.88 -17.39 1.83
C ASN A 169 -23.47 -17.84 0.42
N GLY A 170 -22.33 -18.54 0.27
CA GLY A 170 -21.80 -18.95 -1.03
C GLY A 170 -21.38 -17.77 -1.90
N ARG A 171 -21.19 -16.58 -1.30
CA ARG A 171 -20.74 -15.38 -1.99
C ARG A 171 -19.21 -15.34 -2.02
N ARG A 172 -18.64 -15.05 -3.19
CA ARG A 172 -17.20 -14.96 -3.42
C ARG A 172 -16.96 -13.80 -4.39
N PRO A 173 -16.75 -12.57 -3.89
CA PRO A 173 -16.51 -11.43 -4.77
C PRO A 173 -15.27 -11.72 -5.63
N PRO A 174 -15.41 -11.81 -6.96
CA PRO A 174 -14.32 -12.22 -7.82
C PRO A 174 -13.35 -11.08 -8.08
N LEU A 175 -12.05 -11.41 -8.19
CA LEU A 175 -11.02 -10.53 -8.74
C LEU A 175 -11.10 -10.47 -10.27
N SER A 176 -12.30 -10.20 -10.78
CA SER A 176 -12.57 -10.13 -12.22
C SER A 176 -11.62 -9.15 -12.92
N SER A 177 -11.28 -9.43 -14.17
CA SER A 177 -10.48 -8.53 -15.00
C SER A 177 -11.03 -7.09 -14.99
N GLY A 178 -12.35 -6.92 -15.09
CA GLY A 178 -12.99 -5.61 -15.00
C GLY A 178 -12.75 -4.87 -13.67
N LEU A 179 -12.76 -5.59 -12.54
CA LEU A 179 -12.46 -4.98 -11.23
C LEU A 179 -10.98 -4.58 -11.15
N ARG A 180 -10.08 -5.48 -11.55
CA ARG A 180 -8.64 -5.26 -11.53
C ARG A 180 -8.24 -4.06 -12.38
N THR A 181 -8.81 -3.94 -13.59
CA THR A 181 -8.64 -2.78 -14.47
C THR A 181 -9.13 -1.50 -13.81
N ALA A 182 -10.34 -1.48 -13.23
CA ALA A 182 -10.87 -0.27 -12.60
C ALA A 182 -10.02 0.23 -11.43
N ILE A 183 -9.46 -0.68 -10.62
CA ILE A 183 -8.57 -0.33 -9.51
C ILE A 183 -7.23 0.22 -10.02
N ASN A 184 -6.64 -0.43 -11.04
CA ASN A 184 -5.41 0.05 -11.66
C ASN A 184 -5.61 1.39 -12.36
N ASP A 185 -6.74 1.63 -13.02
CA ASP A 185 -7.06 2.91 -13.66
C ASP A 185 -7.10 4.06 -12.65
N LEU A 186 -7.67 3.83 -11.46
CA LEU A 186 -7.67 4.83 -10.38
C LEU A 186 -6.25 5.08 -9.85
N THR A 187 -5.43 4.03 -9.77
CA THR A 187 -4.02 4.16 -9.38
C THR A 187 -3.23 4.96 -10.42
N THR A 188 -3.45 4.68 -11.72
CA THR A 188 -2.87 5.44 -12.84
C THR A 188 -3.27 6.92 -12.74
N ARG A 189 -4.55 7.21 -12.56
CA ARG A 189 -5.03 8.60 -12.40
C ARG A 189 -4.32 9.32 -11.26
N PHE A 190 -4.15 8.66 -10.11
CA PHE A 190 -3.45 9.25 -8.98
C PHE A 190 -1.98 9.54 -9.31
N ASN A 191 -1.30 8.56 -9.92
CA ASN A 191 0.10 8.63 -10.29
C ASN A 191 0.37 9.66 -11.38
N ASP A 192 -0.52 9.81 -12.37
CA ASP A 192 -0.36 10.77 -13.47
C ASP A 192 -0.53 12.21 -12.98
N ARG A 193 -1.40 12.42 -12.00
CA ARG A 193 -1.70 13.75 -11.47
C ARG A 193 -0.66 14.24 -10.45
N THR A 194 0.01 13.33 -9.75
CA THR A 194 1.02 13.68 -8.74
C THR A 194 2.20 14.51 -9.32
N PRO A 195 2.82 14.13 -10.46
CA PRO A 195 3.83 14.93 -11.14
C PRO A 195 3.36 16.34 -11.52
N ASP A 196 2.10 16.52 -11.91
CA ASP A 196 1.57 17.84 -12.27
C ASP A 196 1.56 18.78 -11.06
N VAL A 197 1.15 18.28 -9.90
CA VAL A 197 1.20 19.02 -8.63
C VAL A 197 2.64 19.39 -8.29
N ILE A 198 3.58 18.45 -8.46
CA ILE A 198 5.01 18.69 -8.20
C ILE A 198 5.60 19.73 -9.17
N LYS A 199 5.27 19.67 -10.46
CA LYS A 199 5.73 20.65 -11.47
C LYS A 199 5.30 22.07 -11.13
N ASN A 200 4.11 22.25 -10.54
CA ASN A 200 3.60 23.57 -10.14
C ASN A 200 4.46 24.23 -9.04
N MET A 201 5.25 23.46 -8.28
CA MET A 201 6.19 24.00 -7.30
C MET A 201 7.38 24.74 -7.94
N ARG A 202 7.65 24.53 -9.24
CA ARG A 202 8.79 25.13 -9.97
C ARG A 202 10.14 24.98 -9.24
N SER A 203 10.34 23.84 -8.56
CA SER A 203 11.52 23.56 -7.77
C SER A 203 12.20 22.27 -8.25
N ASN A 204 13.51 22.32 -8.47
CA ASN A 204 14.34 21.14 -8.76
C ASN A 204 14.70 20.32 -7.51
N LYS A 205 14.17 20.72 -6.34
CA LYS A 205 14.33 20.01 -5.07
C LYS A 205 13.27 18.93 -4.87
N VAL A 206 12.22 18.88 -5.69
CA VAL A 206 11.16 17.86 -5.62
C VAL A 206 11.17 17.02 -6.88
N GLN A 207 11.15 15.71 -6.72
CA GLN A 207 11.09 14.77 -7.84
C GLN A 207 10.03 13.71 -7.61
N TYR A 208 9.33 13.37 -8.68
CA TYR A 208 8.43 12.23 -8.68
C TYR A 208 9.17 10.95 -9.07
N VAL A 209 8.93 9.87 -8.35
CA VAL A 209 9.48 8.54 -8.63
C VAL A 209 8.33 7.57 -8.91
N SER A 210 8.19 7.16 -10.17
CA SER A 210 7.20 6.14 -10.55
C SER A 210 7.58 4.78 -9.96
N THR A 211 6.60 4.08 -9.38
CA THR A 211 6.79 2.74 -8.78
C THR A 211 6.13 1.63 -9.58
N THR A 212 5.10 1.92 -10.38
CA THR A 212 4.30 0.94 -11.13
C THR A 212 5.14 -0.04 -11.94
N GLU A 213 6.01 0.44 -12.82
CA GLU A 213 6.78 -0.44 -13.72
C GLU A 213 7.73 -1.38 -12.97
N ARG A 214 8.13 -1.02 -11.75
CA ARG A 214 8.99 -1.86 -10.92
C ARG A 214 8.26 -3.04 -10.32
N PHE A 215 6.93 -3.03 -10.31
CA PHE A 215 6.11 -4.13 -9.83
C PHE A 215 5.73 -5.12 -10.93
N ASN A 216 6.05 -4.87 -12.21
CA ASN A 216 5.77 -5.83 -13.27
C ASN A 216 6.45 -7.19 -12.98
N GLY A 217 5.68 -8.27 -13.03
CA GLY A 217 6.11 -9.61 -12.61
C GLY A 217 5.96 -9.88 -11.11
N HIS A 218 5.51 -8.89 -10.32
CA HIS A 218 5.42 -8.94 -8.87
C HIS A 218 4.08 -8.40 -8.31
N ARG A 219 3.11 -8.12 -9.17
CA ARG A 219 1.75 -7.70 -8.79
C ARG A 219 0.92 -8.90 -8.33
N PHE A 220 -0.29 -8.64 -7.84
CA PHE A 220 -1.28 -9.68 -7.72
C PHE A 220 -1.68 -10.18 -9.12
N CYS A 221 -2.08 -11.45 -9.22
CA CYS A 221 -2.57 -12.06 -10.46
C CYS A 221 -1.58 -12.10 -11.65
N GLU A 222 -0.26 -12.12 -11.41
CA GLU A 222 0.74 -12.31 -12.49
C GLU A 222 0.62 -13.70 -13.13
N LYS A 223 1.05 -13.82 -14.40
CA LYS A 223 0.86 -14.99 -15.26
C LYS A 223 1.29 -16.32 -14.64
N ASP A 224 2.49 -16.33 -14.06
CA ASP A 224 3.13 -17.53 -13.54
C ASP A 224 2.94 -17.69 -12.02
N HIS A 225 2.01 -16.91 -11.44
CA HIS A 225 1.67 -16.98 -10.03
C HIS A 225 0.40 -17.81 -9.83
N ASN A 226 0.19 -18.27 -8.60
CA ASN A 226 -1.03 -18.94 -8.18
C ASN A 226 -1.54 -18.33 -6.85
N MET A 227 -2.59 -18.92 -6.26
CA MET A 227 -3.13 -18.42 -4.99
C MET A 227 -2.12 -18.49 -3.84
N TYR A 228 -1.27 -19.51 -3.76
CA TYR A 228 -0.22 -19.57 -2.74
C TYR A 228 0.74 -18.39 -2.84
N ASP A 229 1.14 -18.00 -4.05
CA ASP A 229 2.03 -16.84 -4.26
C ASP A 229 1.43 -15.52 -3.75
N GLN A 230 0.10 -15.38 -3.75
CA GLN A 230 -0.59 -14.17 -3.29
C GLN A 230 -0.52 -13.98 -1.77
N TYR A 231 -0.22 -15.04 -1.00
CA TYR A 231 -0.28 -15.06 0.46
C TYR A 231 1.05 -15.43 1.12
N PHE A 232 1.80 -16.37 0.54
CA PHE A 232 2.94 -17.03 1.18
C PHE A 232 4.22 -17.00 0.34
N GLY A 233 4.10 -16.78 -0.97
CA GLY A 233 5.25 -16.74 -1.88
C GLY A 233 6.05 -15.44 -1.78
N SER A 234 7.29 -15.47 -2.26
CA SER A 234 8.14 -14.27 -2.36
C SER A 234 7.96 -13.51 -3.67
N ASN A 235 7.15 -14.05 -4.59
CA ASN A 235 6.98 -13.56 -5.96
C ASN A 235 6.09 -12.31 -6.01
N VAL A 236 5.09 -12.21 -5.14
CA VAL A 236 4.24 -11.02 -5.02
C VAL A 236 4.86 -10.04 -4.03
N TRP A 237 4.97 -8.76 -4.42
CA TRP A 237 5.52 -7.70 -3.58
C TRP A 237 4.43 -6.83 -2.94
N LEU A 238 3.25 -7.40 -2.76
CA LEU A 238 2.09 -6.80 -2.12
C LEU A 238 1.64 -7.81 -1.06
N TRP A 239 1.54 -7.44 0.21
CA TRP A 239 1.04 -8.36 1.23
C TRP A 239 -0.49 -8.40 1.19
N ASN A 240 -1.02 -9.59 0.96
CA ASN A 240 -2.43 -9.91 1.19
C ASN A 240 -2.64 -10.35 2.66
N VAL A 241 -1.69 -11.13 3.18
CA VAL A 241 -1.51 -11.42 4.62
C VAL A 241 0.00 -11.35 4.89
N SER A 242 0.39 -10.78 6.02
CA SER A 242 1.79 -10.38 6.33
C SER A 242 2.72 -11.61 6.58
N PRO A 243 4.05 -11.43 6.81
CA PRO A 243 5.13 -12.40 6.56
C PRO A 243 5.08 -13.77 7.23
N ASP A 244 5.95 -14.65 6.72
CA ASP A 244 6.47 -15.84 7.39
C ASP A 244 6.47 -15.66 8.92
N GLY A 245 5.82 -16.58 9.63
CA GLY A 245 5.61 -16.52 11.08
C GLY A 245 4.18 -16.17 11.50
N LEU A 246 3.35 -15.62 10.61
CA LEU A 246 1.92 -15.37 10.89
C LEU A 246 1.05 -16.60 10.94
N PHE A 247 1.42 -17.61 10.17
CA PHE A 247 0.73 -18.89 10.17
C PHE A 247 1.70 -19.99 10.58
N PRO A 248 1.24 -21.01 11.34
CA PRO A 248 2.03 -22.20 11.59
C PRO A 248 2.54 -22.79 10.27
N SER A 249 3.75 -23.36 10.26
CA SER A 249 4.34 -23.96 9.06
C SER A 249 3.40 -25.00 8.42
N SER A 250 2.64 -25.74 9.23
CA SER A 250 1.64 -26.70 8.76
C SER A 250 0.56 -26.10 7.86
N VAL A 251 0.16 -24.85 8.12
CA VAL A 251 -0.81 -24.12 7.30
C VAL A 251 -0.20 -23.74 5.95
N LYS A 252 1.08 -23.31 5.97
CA LYS A 252 1.84 -22.99 4.76
C LYS A 252 2.05 -24.24 3.91
N ASP A 253 2.46 -25.36 4.53
CA ASP A 253 2.68 -26.65 3.86
C ASP A 253 1.39 -27.16 3.20
N GLN A 254 0.24 -27.03 3.87
CA GLN A 254 -1.06 -27.42 3.33
C GLN A 254 -1.52 -26.51 2.19
N ALA A 255 -1.29 -25.19 2.31
CA ALA A 255 -1.56 -24.24 1.25
C ALA A 255 -0.72 -24.52 -0.01
N GLU A 256 0.56 -24.87 0.18
CA GLU A 256 1.49 -25.19 -0.89
C GLU A 256 1.09 -26.49 -1.62
N ALA A 257 0.65 -27.49 -0.87
CA ALA A 257 0.19 -28.76 -1.42
C ALA A 257 -1.08 -28.61 -2.28
N ASN A 258 -2.02 -27.77 -1.83
CA ASN A 258 -3.34 -27.67 -2.45
C ASN A 258 -3.42 -26.60 -3.56
N LYS A 259 -2.56 -25.57 -3.53
CA LYS A 259 -2.52 -24.48 -4.52
C LYS A 259 -3.86 -23.73 -4.73
N ASP A 260 -4.86 -23.93 -3.87
CA ASP A 260 -6.19 -23.32 -3.94
C ASP A 260 -6.61 -22.71 -2.59
N TRP A 261 -7.12 -21.49 -2.64
CA TRP A 261 -7.58 -20.69 -1.50
C TRP A 261 -8.80 -21.25 -0.77
N ALA A 262 -9.71 -21.94 -1.47
CA ALA A 262 -10.91 -22.50 -0.83
C ALA A 262 -10.54 -23.53 0.25
N ASP A 263 -9.45 -24.27 0.04
CA ASP A 263 -8.91 -25.22 1.00
C ASP A 263 -8.00 -24.55 2.03
N VAL A 264 -7.31 -23.47 1.68
CA VAL A 264 -6.54 -22.65 2.64
C VAL A 264 -7.46 -22.00 3.67
N TYR A 265 -8.55 -21.35 3.26
CA TYR A 265 -9.54 -20.75 4.17
C TYR A 265 -10.17 -21.80 5.11
N ASN A 266 -10.49 -22.99 4.57
CA ASN A 266 -11.03 -24.11 5.35
C ASN A 266 -9.97 -24.73 6.28
N ALA A 267 -8.69 -24.78 5.88
CA ALA A 267 -7.58 -25.34 6.65
C ALA A 267 -7.04 -24.39 7.74
N THR A 268 -7.07 -23.08 7.49
CA THR A 268 -6.54 -22.07 8.42
C THR A 268 -7.49 -21.71 9.55
N GLY A 269 -8.77 -22.08 9.45
CA GLY A 269 -9.76 -21.73 10.46
C GLY A 269 -9.89 -20.22 10.67
N PHE A 270 -9.94 -19.42 9.60
CA PHE A 270 -10.26 -17.98 9.70
C PHE A 270 -11.65 -17.72 10.33
N VAL A 271 -12.44 -18.79 10.54
CA VAL A 271 -13.58 -18.84 11.45
C VAL A 271 -13.07 -18.78 12.89
N PHE A 272 -13.03 -17.56 13.46
CA PHE A 272 -12.93 -17.32 14.91
C PHE A 272 -11.91 -18.23 15.63
N MET A 273 -10.65 -17.80 15.70
CA MET A 273 -9.83 -18.17 16.86
C MET A 273 -10.12 -17.14 17.97
N PRO A 274 -10.98 -17.44 18.97
CA PRO A 274 -11.39 -16.49 20.01
C PRO A 274 -10.24 -16.00 20.92
N ASN A 275 -9.01 -16.47 20.69
CA ASN A 275 -7.84 -16.26 21.56
C ASN A 275 -6.68 -15.53 20.84
N MET A 276 -6.97 -14.69 19.83
CA MET A 276 -5.93 -13.88 19.16
C MET A 276 -5.31 -12.77 20.05
N GLU A 277 -5.75 -12.63 21.30
CA GLU A 277 -5.13 -11.72 22.29
C GLU A 277 -3.69 -12.10 22.71
N ALA A 278 -3.18 -13.27 22.31
CA ALA A 278 -1.89 -13.80 22.79
C ALA A 278 -0.73 -13.74 21.78
N TRP A 279 -0.90 -13.12 20.61
CA TRP A 279 0.18 -13.04 19.62
C TRP A 279 0.96 -11.75 19.78
N ASP A 280 2.24 -11.86 20.11
CA ASP A 280 3.16 -10.73 20.15
C ASP A 280 3.53 -10.31 18.73
N TRP A 281 2.69 -9.45 18.15
CA TRP A 281 2.90 -8.85 16.84
C TRP A 281 4.23 -8.09 16.73
N THR A 282 4.81 -7.68 17.86
CA THR A 282 6.06 -6.94 17.94
C THR A 282 7.23 -7.75 17.40
N ASP A 283 7.28 -9.05 17.69
CA ASP A 283 8.35 -9.95 17.24
C ASP A 283 8.17 -10.39 15.78
N MET A 284 6.94 -10.68 15.34
CA MET A 284 6.68 -11.17 13.97
C MET A 284 6.84 -10.13 12.89
N LEU A 285 6.54 -8.86 13.19
CA LEU A 285 6.73 -7.75 12.26
C LEU A 285 8.02 -6.97 12.55
N ASN A 286 8.76 -7.36 13.60
CA ASN A 286 9.87 -6.62 14.19
C ASN A 286 9.54 -5.12 14.28
N MET A 287 8.44 -4.77 14.95
CA MET A 287 8.08 -3.37 15.16
C MET A 287 9.03 -2.76 16.19
N GLU A 288 9.62 -1.59 15.92
CA GLU A 288 10.41 -0.87 16.92
C GLU A 288 9.51 -0.44 18.10
N LYS A 289 9.67 -1.14 19.23
CA LYS A 289 9.08 -0.99 20.57
C LYS A 289 8.02 0.11 20.78
N GLY A 290 6.85 -0.34 21.24
CA GLY A 290 5.94 0.42 22.08
C GLY A 290 4.68 -0.39 22.47
N PRO A 291 4.52 -0.86 23.72
CA PRO A 291 3.31 -1.56 24.19
C PRO A 291 2.05 -0.67 24.24
N GLU A 292 2.19 0.63 23.93
CA GLU A 292 1.10 1.60 23.84
C GLU A 292 0.71 1.94 22.38
N ALA A 293 1.29 1.26 21.39
CA ALA A 293 0.82 1.39 20.02
C ALA A 293 -0.59 0.81 19.93
N LYS A 294 -1.62 1.66 20.12
CA LYS A 294 -2.97 1.37 19.65
C LYS A 294 -2.80 0.80 18.25
N SER A 295 -3.15 -0.47 18.06
CA SER A 295 -3.09 -1.11 16.75
C SER A 295 -3.70 -0.12 15.77
N PRO A 296 -3.06 0.21 14.64
CA PRO A 296 -3.75 0.99 13.62
C PRO A 296 -4.97 0.15 13.24
N GLN A 297 -6.13 0.48 13.80
CA GLN A 297 -7.39 -0.22 13.58
C GLN A 297 -7.81 0.09 12.14
N GLN A 298 -7.14 -0.54 11.18
CA GLN A 298 -7.61 -0.70 9.82
C GLN A 298 -8.65 -1.85 9.80
N GLY A 299 -9.61 -1.80 10.73
CA GLY A 299 -10.51 -2.92 11.00
C GLY A 299 -9.82 -4.14 11.61
N TRP A 300 -10.60 -5.19 11.85
CA TRP A 300 -10.19 -6.46 12.46
C TRP A 300 -9.34 -7.36 11.55
N SER A 301 -8.73 -6.82 10.49
CA SER A 301 -7.99 -7.64 9.52
C SER A 301 -6.83 -6.85 8.92
N PRO A 302 -5.70 -7.50 8.63
CA PRO A 302 -4.57 -6.85 8.00
C PRO A 302 -5.04 -6.26 6.66
N GLY A 303 -5.12 -4.94 6.58
CA GLY A 303 -5.30 -4.25 5.30
C GLY A 303 -4.11 -4.54 4.39
N VAL A 304 -4.22 -4.21 3.10
CA VAL A 304 -3.09 -4.30 2.16
C VAL A 304 -1.89 -3.59 2.76
N VAL A 305 -0.93 -4.37 3.23
CA VAL A 305 0.40 -3.85 3.50
C VAL A 305 1.10 -4.05 2.17
N LEU A 306 1.51 -2.99 1.47
CA LEU A 306 2.38 -3.20 0.31
C LEU A 306 3.67 -3.85 0.83
N ARG A 307 4.23 -4.87 0.16
CA ARG A 307 5.61 -5.23 0.47
C ARG A 307 6.39 -3.97 0.19
N PRO A 308 7.15 -3.48 1.17
CA PRO A 308 7.75 -2.18 0.99
C PRO A 308 8.71 -2.29 -0.19
N LEU A 309 8.42 -1.53 -1.25
CA LEU A 309 9.13 -1.45 -2.51
C LEU A 309 10.65 -1.68 -2.35
N HIS A 310 11.21 -2.78 -2.85
CA HIS A 310 12.65 -2.80 -3.17
C HIS A 310 13.07 -3.90 -4.14
N PRO A 311 13.43 -3.53 -5.38
CA PRO A 311 14.43 -4.33 -6.10
C PRO A 311 15.62 -3.53 -6.62
N LYS A 312 15.98 -2.41 -5.95
CA LYS A 312 17.03 -1.40 -6.22
C LYS A 312 16.50 -0.01 -6.57
N LEU A 313 15.87 0.64 -5.58
CA LEU A 313 15.57 2.08 -5.63
C LEU A 313 16.87 2.92 -5.59
N ALA A 314 17.94 2.38 -4.97
CA ALA A 314 19.26 3.00 -4.95
C ALA A 314 19.81 3.29 -6.36
N ARG A 315 19.48 2.44 -7.35
CA ARG A 315 19.90 2.65 -8.74
C ARG A 315 19.20 3.87 -9.35
N VAL A 316 17.93 4.10 -9.04
CA VAL A 316 17.13 5.26 -9.50
C VAL A 316 17.66 6.56 -8.89
N LEU A 317 17.90 6.59 -7.58
CA LEU A 317 18.50 7.77 -6.95
C LEU A 317 19.92 8.04 -7.48
N SER A 318 20.72 6.98 -7.72
CA SER A 318 22.06 7.11 -8.31
C SER A 318 22.09 7.48 -9.79
N GLU A 319 21.01 7.24 -10.54
CA GLU A 319 20.83 7.63 -11.94
C GLU A 319 20.37 9.09 -12.00
N ILE A 320 19.46 9.50 -11.11
CA ILE A 320 19.04 10.89 -10.90
C ILE A 320 20.21 11.80 -10.50
N GLU A 321 21.10 11.35 -9.61
CA GLU A 321 22.30 12.12 -9.22
C GLU A 321 23.38 12.15 -10.31
N ARG A 322 23.32 11.28 -11.34
CA ARG A 322 24.25 11.28 -12.47
C ARG A 322 23.81 12.17 -13.63
N GLU A 323 22.55 12.57 -13.67
CA GLU A 323 21.97 13.44 -14.71
C GLU A 323 22.00 14.94 -14.34
N HIS A 324 22.62 15.30 -13.20
CA HIS A 324 22.82 16.67 -12.71
C HIS A 324 24.23 16.89 -12.18
#